data_AF-A0A947BHB9-F1
#
_entry.id   AF-A0A947BHB9-F1
#
_cell.length_a   1.000
_cell.length_b   1.000
_cell.length_c   1.000
_cell.angle_alpha   90.00
_cell.angle_beta   90.00
_cell.angle_gamma   90.00
#
_symmetry.space_group_name_H-M   'P 1'
#
loop_
_entity.id
_entity.type
_entity.pdbx_description
1 polymer ?
#
loop_
_entity_poly.entity_id
_entity_poly.type
_entity_poly.pdbx_seq_one_letter_code
_entity_poly.pdbx_strand_id
1 'polypeptide(L)'
;MSDPEFKSRLRESATFPRHVIAEIQRAAREGIYDIRGFGAKRQVPDFDDLLFLGASMSRYPLEGYRERCDTSVTLGTRFAKKPIELKIPITIAGMSFGALSAQAKESLGRGASIMGTSTTT
;
A
#
# COMPACT_ATOMS: atom_id res chain seq x y z
N MET A 1 29.11 10.85 -6.88
CA MET A 1 29.94 9.74 -7.39
C MET A 1 29.85 8.62 -6.36
N SER A 2 29.19 7.53 -6.71
CA SER A 2 28.73 6.48 -5.79
C SER A 2 29.88 5.56 -5.36
N ASP A 3 30.42 5.82 -4.18
CA ASP A 3 31.40 4.94 -3.55
C ASP A 3 30.69 3.63 -3.12
N PRO A 4 31.09 2.45 -3.61
CA PRO A 4 30.48 1.17 -3.24
C PRO A 4 30.55 0.91 -1.72
N GLU A 5 31.58 1.46 -1.07
CA GLU A 5 31.82 1.34 0.37
C GLU A 5 30.81 2.14 1.20
N PHE A 6 30.25 3.23 0.66
CA PHE A 6 29.24 4.04 1.36
C PHE A 6 27.91 3.30 1.50
N LYS A 7 27.52 2.50 0.50
CA LYS A 7 26.28 1.72 0.53
C LYS A 7 26.31 0.56 1.55
N SER A 8 27.50 0.06 1.91
CA SER A 8 27.63 -1.04 2.88
C SER A 8 27.49 -0.58 4.34
N ARG A 9 27.63 0.74 4.60
CA ARG A 9 27.54 1.34 5.94
C ARG A 9 26.14 1.79 6.36
N LEU A 10 25.14 1.73 5.47
CA LEU A 10 23.76 2.10 5.77
C LEU A 10 23.03 0.94 6.45
N ARG A 11 22.45 1.18 7.63
CA ARG A 11 21.62 0.20 8.32
C ARG A 11 20.38 -0.13 7.48
N GLU A 12 20.10 -1.42 7.34
CA GLU A 12 18.93 -1.89 6.60
C GLU A 12 17.62 -1.52 7.32
N SER A 13 16.59 -1.15 6.57
CA SER A 13 15.26 -0.93 7.12
C SER A 13 14.69 -2.25 7.64
N ALA A 14 14.13 -2.22 8.84
CA ALA A 14 13.51 -3.40 9.44
C ALA A 14 12.27 -3.87 8.65
N THR A 15 11.51 -2.92 8.12
CA THR A 15 10.24 -3.14 7.41
C THR A 15 10.44 -3.24 5.90
N PHE A 16 11.42 -2.52 5.34
CA PHE A 16 11.71 -2.52 3.90
C PHE A 16 13.16 -2.94 3.61
N PRO A 17 13.56 -4.17 3.98
CA PRO A 17 14.87 -4.70 3.61
C PRO A 17 14.99 -4.88 2.09
N ARG A 18 16.21 -5.04 1.59
CA ARG A 18 16.51 -5.03 0.14
C ARG A 18 15.76 -6.13 -0.62
N HIS A 19 15.58 -7.30 -0.01
CA HIS A 19 14.83 -8.39 -0.63
C HIS A 19 13.34 -8.08 -0.76
N VAL A 20 12.72 -7.42 0.23
CA VAL A 20 11.32 -6.95 0.17
C VAL A 20 11.17 -5.89 -0.93
N ILE A 21 12.09 -4.92 -1.01
CA ILE A 21 12.07 -3.91 -2.06
C ILE A 21 12.19 -4.56 -3.45
N ALA A 22 13.08 -5.55 -3.61
CA ALA A 22 13.24 -6.27 -4.87
C ALA A 22 11.96 -7.03 -5.26
N GLU A 23 11.26 -7.61 -4.29
CA GLU A 23 9.98 -8.27 -4.51
C GLU A 23 8.87 -7.29 -4.91
N ILE A 24 8.76 -6.14 -4.23
CA ILE A 24 7.82 -5.07 -4.60
C ILE A 24 8.06 -4.62 -6.05
N GLN A 25 9.33 -4.43 -6.43
CA GLN A 25 9.70 -4.03 -7.79
C GLN A 25 9.40 -5.12 -8.84
N ARG A 26 9.61 -6.40 -8.49
CA ARG A 26 9.24 -7.54 -9.34
C ARG A 26 7.73 -7.57 -9.55
N ALA A 27 6.96 -7.54 -8.47
CA ALA A 27 5.50 -7.60 -8.50
C ALA A 27 4.91 -6.41 -9.28
N ALA A 28 5.45 -5.20 -9.09
CA ALA A 28 5.02 -4.01 -9.85
C ALA A 28 5.28 -4.12 -11.35
N ARG A 29 6.33 -4.84 -11.77
CA ARG A 29 6.70 -5.03 -13.18
C ARG A 29 5.90 -6.14 -13.84
N GLU A 30 5.72 -7.26 -13.14
CA GLU A 30 5.09 -8.47 -13.68
C GLU A 30 3.57 -8.48 -13.48
N GLY A 31 3.06 -7.68 -12.53
CA GLY A 31 1.66 -7.74 -12.09
C GLY A 31 1.31 -9.01 -11.29
N ILE A 32 2.29 -9.88 -11.04
CA ILE A 32 2.13 -11.13 -10.31
C ILE A 32 2.44 -10.86 -8.83
N TYR A 33 1.40 -10.89 -8.01
CA TYR A 33 1.55 -10.94 -6.57
C TYR A 33 1.46 -12.40 -6.12
N ASP A 34 2.29 -12.75 -5.14
CA ASP A 34 2.14 -14.02 -4.44
C ASP A 34 1.32 -13.76 -3.18
N ILE A 35 0.36 -14.62 -2.84
CA ILE A 35 -0.41 -14.47 -1.60
C ILE A 35 0.49 -14.93 -0.47
N ARG A 36 1.24 -13.99 0.11
CA ARG A 36 2.20 -14.28 1.16
C ARG A 36 2.13 -13.22 2.24
N GLY A 37 2.15 -13.66 3.51
CA GLY A 37 2.45 -12.77 4.62
C GLY A 37 3.96 -12.57 4.69
N PHE A 38 4.43 -11.32 4.68
CA PHE A 38 5.84 -11.03 4.94
C PHE A 38 6.01 -9.92 5.97
N GLY A 39 6.65 -10.30 7.09
CA GLY A 39 7.00 -9.46 8.23
C GLY A 39 8.53 -9.35 8.47
N ALA A 40 8.90 -8.54 9.47
CA ALA A 40 10.26 -8.01 9.69
C ALA A 40 11.30 -8.99 10.27
N LYS A 41 12.61 -8.71 10.06
CA LYS A 41 13.75 -9.50 10.60
C LYS A 41 14.19 -9.14 12.03
N ARG A 42 13.65 -8.09 12.65
CA ARG A 42 13.75 -7.78 14.10
C ARG A 42 12.35 -7.47 14.63
N GLN A 43 12.06 -7.82 15.89
CA GLN A 43 10.74 -7.56 16.45
C GLN A 43 10.51 -6.06 16.74
N VAL A 44 9.41 -5.54 16.21
CA VAL A 44 8.73 -4.31 16.62
C VAL A 44 7.23 -4.65 16.68
N PRO A 45 6.44 -3.96 17.52
CA PRO A 45 5.01 -4.16 17.47
C PRO A 45 4.43 -3.63 16.15
N ASP A 46 3.66 -4.45 15.43
CA ASP A 46 3.12 -4.12 14.11
C ASP A 46 1.65 -4.60 13.95
N PHE A 47 1.04 -4.39 12.78
CA PHE A 47 -0.35 -4.78 12.55
C PHE A 47 -0.57 -6.31 12.63
N ASP A 48 0.48 -7.14 12.65
CA ASP A 48 0.38 -8.60 12.83
C ASP A 48 0.26 -9.01 14.32
N ASP A 49 0.53 -8.10 15.27
CA ASP A 49 0.15 -8.29 16.68
C ASP A 49 -1.37 -8.16 16.89
N LEU A 50 -2.10 -7.72 15.86
CA LEU A 50 -3.55 -7.70 15.85
C LEU A 50 -4.07 -9.03 15.32
N LEU A 51 -4.60 -9.86 16.22
CA LEU A 51 -5.34 -11.05 15.82
C LEU A 51 -6.74 -10.65 15.33
N PHE A 52 -6.98 -10.80 14.03
CA PHE A 52 -8.33 -10.70 13.48
C PHE A 52 -9.12 -11.99 13.77
N LEU A 53 -10.28 -11.85 14.42
CA LEU A 53 -11.21 -12.98 14.59
C LEU A 53 -11.75 -13.40 13.22
N GLY A 54 -11.51 -14.67 12.86
CA GLY A 54 -12.02 -15.23 11.62
C GLY A 54 -13.56 -15.18 11.53
N ALA A 55 -14.07 -14.80 10.35
CA ALA A 55 -15.50 -14.62 10.12
C ALA A 55 -16.32 -15.89 10.46
N SER A 56 -15.78 -17.08 10.19
CA SER A 56 -16.43 -18.39 10.39
C SER A 56 -16.92 -18.66 11.81
N MET A 57 -16.43 -17.92 12.81
CA MET A 57 -16.91 -18.03 14.19
C MET A 57 -18.20 -17.24 14.45
N SER A 58 -18.59 -16.33 13.55
CA SER A 58 -19.79 -15.50 13.70
C SER A 58 -20.71 -15.46 12.46
N ARG A 59 -20.18 -15.62 11.24
CA ARG A 59 -20.91 -15.63 9.96
C ARG A 59 -20.20 -16.47 8.89
N TYR A 60 -20.92 -16.84 7.83
CA TYR A 60 -20.28 -17.43 6.65
C TYR A 60 -19.38 -16.41 5.95
N PRO A 61 -18.13 -16.76 5.59
CA PRO A 61 -17.25 -15.88 4.84
C PRO A 61 -17.83 -15.62 3.45
N LEU A 62 -17.51 -14.45 2.87
CA LEU A 62 -17.91 -14.13 1.50
C LEU A 62 -17.36 -15.18 0.55
N GLU A 63 -18.25 -15.84 -0.17
CA GLU A 63 -17.87 -16.78 -1.22
C GLU A 63 -17.51 -15.99 -2.48
N GLY A 64 -16.23 -15.91 -2.84
CA GLY A 64 -15.74 -15.01 -3.90
C GLY A 64 -16.33 -15.22 -5.31
N TYR A 65 -17.04 -16.34 -5.56
CA TYR A 65 -17.79 -16.58 -6.79
C TYR A 65 -19.29 -16.24 -6.68
N ARG A 66 -19.85 -16.13 -5.47
CA ARG A 66 -21.26 -15.75 -5.22
C ARG A 66 -21.39 -14.28 -4.87
N GLU A 67 -20.43 -13.75 -4.13
CA GLU A 67 -20.49 -12.42 -3.52
C GLU A 67 -19.15 -11.70 -3.72
N ARG A 68 -19.22 -10.42 -4.10
CA ARG A 68 -18.03 -9.59 -4.30
C ARG A 68 -17.77 -8.75 -3.05
N CYS A 69 -16.52 -8.73 -2.59
CA CYS A 69 -16.10 -7.79 -1.56
C CYS A 69 -16.08 -6.37 -2.15
N ASP A 70 -16.95 -5.49 -1.65
CA ASP A 70 -16.95 -4.08 -2.00
C ASP A 70 -15.92 -3.33 -1.15
N THR A 71 -14.95 -2.73 -1.82
CA THR A 71 -13.87 -1.95 -1.22
C THR A 71 -14.10 -0.44 -1.35
N SER A 72 -15.24 -0.02 -1.90
CA SER A 72 -15.54 1.39 -2.08
C SER A 72 -15.75 2.10 -0.74
N VAL A 73 -15.26 3.33 -0.64
CA VAL A 73 -15.35 4.15 0.58
C VAL A 73 -15.71 5.58 0.21
N THR A 74 -16.68 6.14 0.91
CA THR A 74 -17.04 7.55 0.81
C THR A 74 -16.55 8.30 2.05
N LEU A 75 -15.65 9.27 1.86
CA LEU A 75 -15.12 10.12 2.92
C LEU A 75 -15.87 11.46 2.97
N GLY A 76 -16.16 11.95 4.18
CA GLY A 76 -16.80 13.26 4.38
C GLY A 76 -18.33 13.24 4.35
N THR A 77 -18.97 12.08 4.46
CA THR A 77 -20.44 11.90 4.41
C THR A 77 -21.24 12.75 5.40
N ARG A 78 -20.62 13.17 6.53
CA ARG A 78 -21.32 13.90 7.59
C ARG A 78 -21.45 15.41 7.36
N PHE A 79 -20.40 16.07 6.86
CA PHE A 79 -20.34 17.55 6.81
C PHE A 79 -19.81 18.10 5.48
N ALA A 80 -19.24 17.27 4.60
CA ALA A 80 -18.70 17.75 3.35
C ALA A 80 -19.83 18.04 2.36
N LYS A 81 -19.83 19.23 1.76
CA LYS A 81 -20.78 19.58 0.69
C LYS A 81 -20.61 18.66 -0.54
N LYS A 82 -19.38 18.16 -0.75
CA LYS A 82 -19.03 17.20 -1.79
C LYS A 82 -18.15 16.11 -1.15
N PRO A 83 -18.75 15.00 -0.69
CA PRO A 83 -18.01 13.84 -0.22
C PRO A 83 -17.11 13.27 -1.32
N ILE A 84 -16.00 12.63 -0.92
CA ILE A 84 -15.05 12.00 -1.84
C ILE A 84 -15.39 10.51 -1.91
N GLU A 85 -15.59 10.00 -3.11
CA GLU A 85 -15.81 8.59 -3.38
C GLU A 85 -14.51 7.95 -3.90
N LEU A 86 -14.07 6.88 -3.25
CA LEU A 86 -12.89 6.10 -3.60
C LEU A 86 -13.29 4.66 -3.90
N LYS A 87 -12.69 4.04 -4.92
CA LYS A 87 -12.94 2.63 -5.26
C LYS A 87 -12.28 1.64 -4.30
N ILE A 88 -11.24 2.08 -3.60
CA ILE A 88 -10.45 1.28 -2.65
C ILE A 88 -10.12 2.11 -1.39
N PRO A 89 -9.93 1.47 -0.22
CA PRO A 89 -9.66 2.15 1.04
C PRO A 89 -8.17 2.50 1.21
N ILE A 90 -7.48 2.90 0.14
CA ILE A 90 -6.04 3.17 0.12
C ILE A 90 -5.79 4.44 -0.65
N THR A 91 -5.13 5.43 -0.05
CA THR A 91 -4.72 6.68 -0.73
C THR A 91 -3.20 6.84 -0.74
N ILE A 92 -2.68 7.58 -1.72
CA ILE A 92 -1.25 7.89 -1.79
C ILE A 92 -0.98 9.16 -0.97
N ALA A 93 -0.15 9.01 0.06
CA ALA A 93 0.20 10.09 0.98
C ALA A 93 0.95 11.24 0.30
N GLY A 94 0.81 12.44 0.87
CA GLY A 94 1.46 13.66 0.39
C GLY A 94 2.98 13.62 0.55
N MET A 95 3.70 13.93 -0.52
CA MET A 95 5.16 14.10 -0.55
C MET A 95 5.47 15.43 -1.23
N SER A 96 6.46 16.22 -0.81
CA SER A 96 6.62 17.57 -1.38
C SER A 96 7.08 17.60 -2.84
N PHE A 97 6.63 18.61 -3.60
CA PHE A 97 7.28 19.00 -4.86
C PHE A 97 8.72 19.44 -4.57
N GLY A 98 9.70 18.68 -5.05
CA GLY A 98 11.13 18.87 -4.73
C GLY A 98 11.74 17.68 -4.00
N ALA A 99 10.97 16.95 -3.17
CA ALA A 99 11.40 15.66 -2.62
C ALA A 99 11.28 14.53 -3.67
N LEU A 100 10.32 14.67 -4.59
CA LEU A 100 10.13 13.77 -5.73
C LEU A 100 10.36 14.50 -7.04
N SER A 101 10.78 13.74 -8.06
CA SER A 101 10.83 14.23 -9.43
C SER A 101 9.41 14.47 -9.98
N ALA A 102 9.30 15.39 -10.95
CA ALA A 102 8.05 15.65 -11.65
C ALA A 102 7.44 14.36 -12.23
N GLN A 103 8.30 13.48 -12.75
CA GLN A 103 7.89 12.24 -13.40
C GLN A 103 7.35 11.23 -12.38
N ALA A 104 7.93 11.20 -11.17
CA ALA A 104 7.39 10.39 -10.08
C ALA A 104 6.00 10.90 -9.68
N LYS A 105 5.81 12.22 -9.54
CA LYS A 105 4.50 12.81 -9.22
C LYS A 105 3.45 12.51 -10.28
N GLU A 106 3.79 12.65 -11.54
CA GLU A 106 2.90 12.32 -12.66
C GLU A 106 2.52 10.84 -12.63
N SER A 107 3.48 9.94 -12.41
CA SER A 107 3.22 8.50 -12.34
C SER A 107 2.27 8.13 -11.19
N LEU A 108 2.42 8.76 -10.02
CA LEU A 108 1.53 8.57 -8.86
C LEU A 108 0.11 9.08 -9.16
N GLY A 109 -0.02 10.25 -9.80
CA GLY A 109 -1.31 10.81 -10.21
C GLY A 109 -2.05 9.93 -11.22
N ARG A 110 -1.33 9.43 -12.23
CA ARG A 110 -1.89 8.49 -13.22
C ARG A 110 -2.30 7.17 -12.56
N GLY A 111 -1.44 6.61 -11.69
CA GLY A 111 -1.73 5.37 -10.96
C GLY A 111 -2.96 5.50 -10.06
N ALA A 112 -3.04 6.58 -9.27
CA ALA A 112 -4.19 6.86 -8.42
C ALA A 112 -5.49 6.97 -9.24
N SER A 113 -5.45 7.68 -10.37
CA SER A 113 -6.61 7.85 -11.26
C SER A 113 -7.10 6.51 -11.83
N ILE A 114 -6.17 5.66 -12.29
CA ILE A 114 -6.50 4.33 -12.84
C ILE A 114 -7.14 3.44 -11.77
N MET A 115 -6.57 3.44 -10.56
CA MET A 115 -7.08 2.64 -9.44
C MET A 115 -8.35 3.22 -8.81
N GLY A 116 -8.77 4.42 -9.21
CA GLY A 116 -9.93 5.11 -8.64
C GLY A 116 -9.72 5.51 -7.19
N THR A 117 -8.51 5.95 -6.86
CA THR A 117 -8.17 6.50 -5.55
C THR A 117 -7.56 7.90 -5.65
N SER A 118 -7.33 8.52 -4.50
CA SER A 118 -6.75 9.85 -4.36
C SER A 118 -5.24 9.78 -4.12
N THR A 119 -4.53 10.77 -4.64
CA THR A 119 -3.15 11.11 -4.27
C THR A 119 -3.10 12.54 -3.77
N THR A 120 -2.34 12.78 -2.72
CA THR A 120 -2.04 14.15 -2.26
C THR A 120 -0.73 14.61 -2.90
N THR A 121 -0.77 15.68 -3.69
CA THR A 121 0.41 16.19 -4.40
C THR A 121 1.08 17.33 -3.66
#